data_AF-A0A7U3Y7X3-F1
#
_entry.id   AF-A0A7U3Y7X3-F1
#
_cell.length_a   1.000
_cell.length_b   1.000
_cell.length_c   1.000
_cell.angle_alpha   90.00
_cell.angle_beta   90.00
_cell.angle_gamma   90.00
#
_symmetry.space_group_name_H-M   'P 1'
#
loop_
_entity.id
_entity.type
_entity.pdbx_description
1 polymer ?
#
loop_
_entity_poly.entity_id
_entity_poly.type
_entity_poly.pdbx_seq_one_letter_code
_entity_poly.pdbx_strand_id
1 'polypeptide(L)'
;MSENVGFAGQIGPEHVGQVVEKGFKSIINNRPDMEGGPEQPTSAQIEEAARQAGLDYVYQPVVAGQITELDVRTFANHYNELPKPVLMFCRTGNRSNNLYQLAKQMDLLDD
;
A
#
# COMPACT_ATOMS: atom_id res chain seq x y z
N MET A 1 5.08 11.11 18.35
CA MET A 1 5.38 9.75 17.86
C MET A 1 4.88 9.74 16.43
N SER A 2 5.77 9.64 15.44
CA SER A 2 5.34 9.56 14.04
C SER A 2 4.79 8.16 13.80
N GLU A 3 3.57 8.05 13.26
CA GLU A 3 2.98 6.74 12.96
C GLU A 3 3.79 6.06 11.84
N ASN A 4 4.14 4.77 12.02
CA ASN A 4 4.90 3.98 11.03
C ASN A 4 4.09 3.65 9.77
N VAL A 5 2.82 4.06 9.72
CA VAL A 5 1.83 3.67 8.71
C VAL A 5 0.89 4.82 8.38
N GLY A 6 0.48 4.92 7.11
CA GLY A 6 -0.62 5.76 6.65
C GLY A 6 -1.52 5.05 5.65
N PHE A 7 -2.77 5.50 5.53
CA PHE A 7 -3.76 4.96 4.61
C PHE A 7 -4.34 6.03 3.69
N ALA A 8 -4.60 5.68 2.43
CA ALA A 8 -5.24 6.57 1.45
C ALA A 8 -6.24 5.84 0.55
N GLY A 9 -7.13 6.62 -0.07
CA GLY A 9 -7.86 6.19 -1.26
C GLY A 9 -6.95 6.09 -2.48
N GLN A 10 -7.53 5.96 -3.67
CA GLN A 10 -6.75 5.90 -4.91
C GLN A 10 -5.76 7.07 -5.01
N ILE A 11 -4.50 6.77 -5.31
CA ILE A 11 -3.49 7.75 -5.69
C ILE A 11 -3.11 7.59 -7.17
N GLY A 12 -2.49 8.61 -7.72
CA GLY A 12 -1.91 8.61 -9.07
C GLY A 12 -0.43 9.01 -9.02
N PRO A 13 0.30 8.87 -10.14
CA PRO A 13 1.70 9.31 -10.25
C PRO A 13 1.93 10.75 -9.77
N GLU A 14 0.99 11.64 -10.05
CA GLU A 14 1.02 13.06 -9.67
C GLU A 14 0.99 13.29 -8.14
N HIS A 15 0.53 12.31 -7.37
CA HIS A 15 0.47 12.40 -5.91
C HIS A 15 1.76 11.95 -5.23
N VAL A 16 2.67 11.27 -5.95
CA VAL A 16 3.89 10.68 -5.36
C VAL A 16 4.79 11.73 -4.70
N GLY A 17 4.88 12.94 -5.27
CA GLY A 17 5.63 14.04 -4.65
C GLY A 17 5.12 14.36 -3.24
N GLN A 18 3.80 14.40 -3.05
CA GLN A 18 3.20 14.63 -1.74
C GLN A 18 3.46 13.46 -0.76
N VAL A 19 3.58 12.23 -1.26
CA VAL A 19 3.94 11.06 -0.44
C VAL A 19 5.34 11.23 0.15
N VAL A 20 6.31 11.67 -0.67
CA VAL A 20 7.68 11.98 -0.23
C VAL A 20 7.70 13.15 0.76
N GLU A 21 6.99 14.24 0.46
CA GLU A 21 6.92 15.43 1.33
C GLU A 21 6.36 15.10 2.72
N LYS A 22 5.42 14.15 2.80
CA LYS A 22 4.87 13.65 4.08
C LYS A 22 5.81 12.70 4.81
N GLY A 23 6.97 12.37 4.23
CA GLY A 23 8.03 11.59 4.86
C GLY A 23 7.90 10.07 4.71
N PHE A 24 6.92 9.57 3.94
CA PHE A 24 6.82 8.15 3.63
C PHE A 24 8.04 7.66 2.87
N LYS A 25 8.40 6.39 3.09
CA LYS A 25 9.54 5.72 2.44
C LYS A 25 9.12 4.59 1.51
N SER A 26 7.93 4.05 1.72
CA SER A 26 7.40 2.94 0.94
C SER A 26 5.92 3.10 0.62
N ILE A 27 5.47 2.49 -0.47
CA ILE A 27 4.07 2.40 -0.88
C ILE A 27 3.65 0.94 -1.04
N ILE A 28 2.51 0.54 -0.47
CA ILE A 28 1.84 -0.74 -0.80
C ILE A 28 0.52 -0.44 -1.51
N ASN A 29 0.37 -0.97 -2.73
CA ASN A 29 -0.86 -0.92 -3.51
C ASN A 29 -1.64 -2.23 -3.36
N ASN A 30 -2.82 -2.16 -2.74
CA ASN A 30 -3.72 -3.29 -2.54
C ASN A 30 -4.94 -3.28 -3.47
N ARG A 31 -4.92 -2.49 -4.54
CA ARG A 31 -5.99 -2.41 -5.54
C ARG A 31 -5.58 -3.07 -6.85
N PRO A 32 -6.28 -4.12 -7.32
CA PRO A 32 -6.11 -4.64 -8.66
C PRO A 32 -6.21 -3.55 -9.73
N ASP A 33 -5.34 -3.61 -10.72
CA ASP A 33 -5.47 -2.80 -11.93
C ASP A 33 -6.81 -3.04 -12.62
N MET A 34 -7.30 -1.99 -13.28
CA MET A 34 -8.57 -1.98 -14.02
C MET A 34 -9.85 -2.20 -13.18
N GLU A 35 -9.78 -2.30 -11.85
CA GLU A 35 -10.97 -2.38 -10.98
C GLU A 35 -11.91 -1.17 -11.18
N GLY A 36 -11.34 0.03 -11.37
CA GLY A 36 -12.06 1.26 -11.66
C GLY A 36 -12.29 1.54 -13.14
N GLY A 37 -11.95 0.61 -14.04
CA GLY A 37 -11.94 0.84 -15.47
C GLY A 37 -10.66 1.55 -15.98
N PRO A 38 -10.65 1.99 -17.24
CA PRO A 38 -9.44 2.48 -17.93
C PRO A 38 -8.91 3.82 -17.39
N GLU A 39 -9.71 4.56 -16.62
CA GLU A 39 -9.28 5.81 -16.00
C GLU A 39 -8.52 5.59 -14.68
N GLN A 40 -8.50 4.35 -14.15
CA GLN A 40 -7.67 4.02 -13.00
C GLN A 40 -6.18 4.07 -13.40
N PRO A 41 -5.34 4.85 -12.69
CA PRO A 41 -3.91 4.77 -12.88
C PRO A 41 -3.41 3.35 -12.60
N THR A 42 -2.62 2.79 -13.51
CA THR A 42 -2.10 1.43 -13.35
C THR A 42 -1.04 1.39 -12.26
N SER A 43 -0.88 0.22 -11.65
CA SER A 43 0.16 -0.01 -10.66
C SER A 43 1.55 0.31 -11.24
N ALA A 44 1.80 -0.04 -12.51
CA ALA A 44 3.06 0.24 -13.18
C ALA A 44 3.34 1.75 -13.32
N GLN A 45 2.32 2.57 -13.61
CA GLN A 45 2.47 4.03 -13.68
C GLN A 45 2.86 4.62 -12.33
N ILE A 46 2.22 4.15 -11.25
CA ILE A 46 2.49 4.63 -9.89
C ILE A 46 3.85 4.12 -9.40
N GLU A 47 4.19 2.86 -9.70
CA GLU A 47 5.47 2.24 -9.35
C GLU A 47 6.64 2.99 -9.97
N GLU A 48 6.56 3.33 -11.26
CA GLU A 48 7.61 4.08 -11.95
C GLU A 48 7.83 5.45 -11.27
N ALA A 49 6.76 6.18 -10.99
CA ALA A 49 6.85 7.46 -10.29
C ALA A 49 7.40 7.31 -8.86
N ALA A 50 6.99 6.29 -8.11
CA ALA A 50 7.47 6.00 -6.77
C ALA A 50 8.99 5.73 -6.77
N ARG A 51 9.45 4.84 -7.66
CA ARG A 51 10.87 4.49 -7.78
C ARG A 51 11.73 5.68 -8.22
N GLN A 52 11.25 6.49 -9.18
CA GLN A 52 11.92 7.73 -9.58
C GLN A 52 12.05 8.73 -8.43
N ALA A 53 11.08 8.74 -7.51
CA ALA A 53 11.08 9.59 -6.32
C ALA A 53 11.85 8.98 -5.12
N GLY A 54 12.47 7.80 -5.29
CA GLY A 54 13.23 7.12 -4.25
C GLY A 54 12.38 6.42 -3.18
N LEU A 55 11.13 6.08 -3.50
CA LEU A 55 10.26 5.26 -2.66
C LEU A 55 10.34 3.79 -3.08
N ASP A 56 10.28 2.90 -2.10
CA ASP A 56 9.97 1.49 -2.37
C ASP A 56 8.49 1.34 -2.73
N TYR A 57 8.19 0.38 -3.62
CA TYR A 57 6.83 0.14 -4.08
C TYR A 57 6.54 -1.36 -4.14
N VAL A 58 5.42 -1.76 -3.55
CA VAL A 58 4.90 -3.13 -3.61
C VAL A 58 3.49 -3.12 -4.19
N TYR A 59 3.30 -3.93 -5.23
CA TYR A 59 1.98 -4.26 -5.76
C TYR A 59 1.52 -5.62 -5.21
N GLN A 60 0.56 -5.59 -4.29
CA GLN A 60 -0.06 -6.78 -3.72
C GLN A 60 -1.59 -6.63 -3.78
N PRO A 61 -2.18 -6.77 -4.98
CA PRO A 61 -3.61 -6.56 -5.17
C PRO A 61 -4.42 -7.63 -4.42
N VAL A 62 -5.46 -7.19 -3.69
CA VAL A 62 -6.43 -8.10 -3.05
C VAL A 62 -7.85 -7.71 -3.41
N VAL A 63 -8.72 -8.71 -3.51
CA VAL A 63 -10.15 -8.52 -3.76
C VAL A 63 -10.87 -8.23 -2.44
N ALA A 64 -11.63 -7.14 -2.40
CA ALA A 64 -12.40 -6.79 -1.22
C ALA A 64 -13.39 -7.91 -0.86
N GLY A 65 -13.43 -8.31 0.41
CA GLY A 65 -14.30 -9.39 0.90
C GLY A 65 -13.80 -10.81 0.62
N GLN A 66 -12.62 -10.97 -0.01
CA GLN A 66 -12.00 -12.27 -0.28
C GLN A 66 -10.55 -12.33 0.22
N ILE A 67 -10.22 -11.56 1.27
CA ILE A 67 -8.88 -11.59 1.87
C ILE A 67 -8.69 -12.93 2.59
N THR A 68 -7.63 -13.64 2.22
CA THR A 68 -7.24 -14.94 2.80
C THR A 68 -6.14 -14.77 3.84
N GLU A 69 -5.90 -15.80 4.67
CA GLU A 69 -4.77 -15.80 5.60
C GLU A 69 -3.42 -15.66 4.87
N LEU A 70 -3.29 -16.26 3.68
CA LEU A 70 -2.09 -16.15 2.85
C LEU A 70 -1.86 -14.69 2.43
N ASP A 71 -2.91 -13.96 2.06
CA ASP A 71 -2.80 -12.54 1.73
C ASP A 71 -2.31 -11.72 2.92
N VAL A 72 -2.79 -12.03 4.13
CA VAL A 72 -2.39 -11.33 5.36
C VAL A 72 -0.92 -11.59 5.69
N ARG A 73 -0.47 -12.85 5.59
CA ARG A 73 0.94 -13.21 5.81
C ARG A 73 1.87 -12.60 4.77
N THR A 74 1.45 -12.60 3.51
CA THR A 74 2.21 -11.98 2.40
C THR A 74 2.33 -10.48 2.59
N PHE A 75 1.21 -9.83 2.95
CA PHE A 75 1.18 -8.43 3.34
C PHE A 75 2.14 -8.13 4.50
N ALA A 76 2.11 -8.94 5.56
CA ALA A 76 2.96 -8.76 6.75
C ALA A 76 4.46 -8.84 6.40
N ASN A 77 4.85 -9.83 5.58
CA ASN A 77 6.24 -9.95 5.12
C ASN A 77 6.69 -8.69 4.37
N HIS A 78 5.89 -8.23 3.40
CA HIS A 78 6.19 -6.98 2.69
C HIS A 78 6.26 -5.79 3.64
N TYR A 79 5.31 -5.67 4.56
CA TYR A 79 5.33 -4.59 5.54
C TYR A 79 6.63 -4.62 6.34
N ASN A 80 7.03 -5.74 6.93
CA ASN A 80 8.21 -5.83 7.80
C ASN A 80 9.53 -5.55 7.05
N GLU A 81 9.62 -5.93 5.78
CA GLU A 81 10.81 -5.68 4.95
C GLU A 81 10.93 -4.21 4.48
N LEU A 82 9.82 -3.51 4.36
CA LEU A 82 9.78 -2.17 3.76
C LEU A 82 10.21 -1.05 4.73
N PRO A 83 11.02 -0.07 4.26
CA PRO A 83 11.34 1.12 5.03
C PRO A 83 10.10 1.89 5.52
N LYS A 84 10.11 2.30 6.79
CA LYS A 84 9.03 3.07 7.43
C LYS A 84 9.24 4.59 7.29
N PRO A 85 8.16 5.39 7.28
CA PRO A 85 6.76 4.98 7.31
C PRO A 85 6.24 4.49 5.95
N VAL A 86 5.26 3.58 5.97
CA VAL A 86 4.64 2.99 4.77
C VAL A 86 3.28 3.64 4.50
N LEU A 87 3.07 4.15 3.29
CA LEU A 87 1.74 4.54 2.81
C LEU A 87 1.09 3.34 2.13
N MET A 88 -0.16 3.03 2.48
CA MET A 88 -0.90 1.96 1.85
C MET A 88 -2.20 2.48 1.27
N PHE A 89 -2.53 2.04 0.06
CA PHE A 89 -3.74 2.48 -0.60
C PHE A 89 -4.46 1.38 -1.33
N CYS A 90 -5.75 1.62 -1.54
CA CYS A 90 -6.56 0.85 -2.47
C CYS A 90 -7.56 1.80 -3.15
N ARG A 91 -8.82 1.40 -3.40
CA ARG A 91 -9.85 2.34 -3.87
C ARG A 91 -10.22 3.39 -2.81
N THR A 92 -10.42 2.98 -1.55
CA THR A 92 -10.91 3.86 -0.46
C THR A 92 -10.06 3.79 0.81
N GLY A 93 -8.93 3.07 0.79
CA GLY A 93 -8.08 2.80 1.97
C GLY A 93 -8.53 1.61 2.83
N ASN A 94 -9.81 1.21 2.77
CA ASN A 94 -10.36 0.18 3.65
C ASN A 94 -9.69 -1.20 3.52
N ARG A 95 -9.30 -1.64 2.31
CA ARG A 95 -8.64 -2.94 2.13
C ARG A 95 -7.27 -2.97 2.79
N SER A 96 -6.47 -1.93 2.57
CA SER A 96 -5.15 -1.78 3.15
C SER A 96 -5.23 -1.71 4.67
N ASN A 97 -6.18 -0.95 5.21
CA ASN A 97 -6.42 -0.93 6.65
C ASN A 97 -6.83 -2.30 7.17
N ASN A 98 -7.73 -3.02 6.49
CA ASN A 98 -8.13 -4.36 6.92
C ASN A 98 -6.97 -5.36 6.93
N LEU A 99 -6.12 -5.37 5.89
CA LEU A 99 -4.91 -6.19 5.85
C LEU A 99 -3.98 -5.89 7.03
N TYR A 100 -3.72 -4.60 7.29
CA TYR A 100 -2.88 -4.18 8.41
C TYR A 100 -3.47 -4.61 9.76
N GLN A 101 -4.77 -4.40 10.00
CA GLN A 101 -5.42 -4.81 11.25
C GLN A 101 -5.42 -6.33 11.43
N LEU A 102 -5.68 -7.11 10.38
CA LEU A 102 -5.62 -8.57 10.44
C LEU A 102 -4.19 -9.05 10.75
N ALA A 103 -3.18 -8.51 10.08
CA ALA A 103 -1.79 -8.87 10.33
C ALA A 103 -1.36 -8.52 11.77
N LYS A 104 -1.80 -7.37 12.27
CA LYS A 104 -1.55 -6.95 13.66
C LYS A 104 -2.26 -7.87 14.68
N GLN A 105 -3.51 -8.25 14.42
CA GLN A 105 -4.26 -9.19 15.27
C GLN A 105 -3.63 -10.58 15.30
N MET A 106 -2.97 -10.97 14.22
CA MET A 106 -2.24 -12.23 14.10
C MET A 106 -0.81 -12.17 14.63
N ASP A 107 -0.37 -11.03 15.19
CA ASP A 107 0.98 -10.80 15.71
C ASP A 107 2.08 -11.05 14.66
N LEU A 108 1.85 -10.56 13.43
CA LEU A 108 2.76 -10.75 12.28
C LEU A 108 3.59 -9.51 11.94
N LEU A 109 3.35 -8.37 12.59
CA LEU A 109 3.99 -7.09 12.25
C LEU A 109 5.09 -6.74 13.23
N ASP A 110 6.23 -6.27 12.72
CA ASP A 110 7.37 -5.81 13.51
C ASP A 110 7.26 -4.29 13.82
N ASP A 111 6.11 -3.83 14.34
CA ASP A 111 5.75 -2.41 14.49
C ASP A 111 5.88 -1.80 15.89
#